data_AF-A0A1D5UZ76-F1
#
_entry.id   AF-A0A1D5UZ76-F1
#
_cell.length_a   1.000
_cell.length_b   1.000
_cell.length_c   1.000
_cell.angle_alpha   90.00
_cell.angle_beta   90.00
_cell.angle_gamma   90.00
#
_symmetry.space_group_name_H-M   'P 1'
#
loop_
_entity.id
_entity.type
_entity.pdbx_description
1 polymer ?
#
loop_
_entity_poly.entity_id
_entity_poly.type
_entity_poly.pdbx_seq_one_letter_code
_entity_poly.pdbx_strand_id
1 'polypeptide(L)'
;MASTPGRPEAPPTTLLTLPEELLEEVLLRLPAAADLARASIAWVSFRRLVTDHRFLRRFRARQPPPLLGIVSHQSHRYLPLLQLAQPPHPSAAAASTFAGSRAADFSCSFLPSAERWHVRDLRDGRVLLSGVPEGSKFCCRDLARDLAVCDPLYRRYTLLPAIPDDLAALAQQSDMGHFEPFLAPPAAEDEEGISFRVICLARCTARLVLLIFSSGSGDGQWRAVTLDNWVSLLAGLDNPAPVIKPESSLWPRMRHYAHGYFCWAFYPANKNKLIMLDTRSMDFSAVNLPPRTRNTQVAILEAGEGRLGMFIMSI
;
A
#
# COMPACT_ATOMS: atom_id res chain seq x y z
N MET A 1 -23.76 -71.02 27.40
CA MET A 1 -23.09 -69.99 26.59
C MET A 1 -23.72 -68.64 26.93
N ALA A 2 -23.00 -67.78 27.63
CA ALA A 2 -23.45 -66.43 27.95
C ALA A 2 -23.17 -65.51 26.76
N SER A 3 -24.18 -64.77 26.30
CA SER A 3 -24.03 -63.76 25.24
C SER A 3 -23.41 -62.50 25.83
N THR A 4 -22.27 -62.08 25.27
CA THR A 4 -21.62 -60.81 25.56
C THR A 4 -22.47 -59.66 25.00
N PRO A 5 -22.81 -58.60 25.76
CA PRO A 5 -23.54 -57.47 25.21
C PRO A 5 -22.62 -56.68 24.27
N GLY A 6 -23.13 -56.38 23.08
CA GLY A 6 -22.44 -55.58 22.07
C GLY A 6 -22.08 -54.20 22.62
N ARG A 7 -20.84 -53.77 22.36
CA ARG A 7 -20.33 -52.43 22.66
C ARG A 7 -21.25 -51.40 21.99
N PRO A 8 -21.77 -50.38 22.71
CA PRO A 8 -22.59 -49.36 22.08
C PRO A 8 -21.77 -48.60 21.03
N GLU A 9 -22.27 -48.58 19.80
CA GLU A 9 -21.75 -47.75 18.71
C GLU A 9 -21.78 -46.29 19.15
N ALA A 10 -20.64 -45.61 19.05
CA ALA A 10 -20.56 -44.18 19.32
C ALA A 10 -21.49 -43.45 18.33
N PRO A 11 -22.29 -42.47 18.79
CA PRO A 11 -23.20 -41.74 17.90
C PRO A 11 -22.39 -41.06 16.79
N PRO A 12 -22.95 -40.93 15.57
CA PRO A 12 -22.24 -40.32 14.45
C PRO A 12 -21.83 -38.89 14.81
N THR A 13 -20.53 -38.63 14.79
CA THR A 13 -19.97 -37.29 15.03
C THR A 13 -20.48 -36.37 13.93
N THR A 14 -21.38 -35.45 14.26
CA THR A 14 -21.82 -34.41 13.34
C THR A 14 -20.94 -33.17 13.53
N LEU A 15 -20.80 -32.33 12.51
CA LEU A 15 -20.04 -31.05 12.62
C LEU A 15 -20.49 -30.18 13.80
N LEU A 16 -21.69 -30.43 14.32
CA LEU A 16 -22.35 -29.74 15.42
C LEU A 16 -21.89 -30.20 16.80
N THR A 17 -21.28 -31.39 16.89
CA THR A 17 -20.71 -31.92 18.13
C THR A 17 -19.23 -31.56 18.29
N LEU A 18 -18.64 -30.86 17.33
CA LEU A 18 -17.26 -30.39 17.42
C LEU A 18 -17.13 -29.24 18.43
N PRO A 19 -16.03 -29.19 19.19
CA PRO A 19 -15.62 -28.00 19.93
C PRO A 19 -15.51 -26.77 19.01
N GLU A 20 -15.81 -25.60 19.56
CA GLU A 20 -15.86 -24.33 18.84
C GLU A 20 -14.51 -24.00 18.16
N GLU A 21 -13.40 -24.42 18.76
CA GLU A 21 -12.05 -24.23 18.24
C GLU A 21 -11.79 -25.03 16.95
N LEU A 22 -12.31 -26.26 16.87
CA LEU A 22 -12.18 -27.08 15.66
C LEU A 22 -13.08 -26.56 14.55
N LEU A 23 -14.26 -26.05 14.92
CA LEU A 23 -15.16 -25.45 13.98
C LEU A 23 -14.60 -24.16 13.37
N GLU A 24 -14.00 -23.29 14.20
CA GLU A 24 -13.25 -22.13 13.73
C GLU A 24 -12.16 -22.54 12.73
N GLU A 25 -11.38 -23.57 13.04
CA GLU A 25 -10.32 -24.05 12.14
C GLU A 25 -10.83 -24.60 10.80
N VAL A 26 -12.02 -25.20 10.77
CA VAL A 26 -12.68 -25.63 9.53
C VAL A 26 -13.12 -24.41 8.72
N LEU A 27 -13.80 -23.45 9.35
CA LEU A 27 -14.29 -22.24 8.69
C LEU A 27 -13.14 -21.37 8.15
N LEU A 28 -12.01 -21.31 8.86
CA LEU A 28 -10.81 -20.58 8.42
C LEU A 28 -10.12 -21.20 7.18
N ARG A 29 -10.41 -22.46 6.86
CA ARG A 29 -9.86 -23.17 5.69
C ARG A 29 -10.76 -23.06 4.46
N LEU A 30 -11.94 -22.44 4.57
CA LEU A 30 -12.80 -22.23 3.42
C LEU A 30 -12.09 -21.36 2.37
N PRO A 31 -12.12 -21.73 1.08
CA PRO A 31 -11.32 -21.11 0.04
C PRO A 31 -11.84 -19.73 -0.40
N ALA A 32 -13.09 -19.39 -0.08
CA ALA A 32 -13.69 -18.12 -0.45
C ALA A 32 -14.55 -17.52 0.66
N ALA A 33 -14.55 -16.19 0.76
CA ALA A 33 -15.44 -15.45 1.66
C ALA A 33 -16.93 -15.72 1.37
N ALA A 34 -17.28 -16.08 0.13
CA ALA A 34 -18.64 -16.47 -0.23
C ALA A 34 -19.08 -17.80 0.41
N ASP A 35 -18.17 -18.77 0.54
CA ASP A 35 -18.44 -20.03 1.25
C ASP A 35 -18.65 -19.77 2.74
N LEU A 36 -17.81 -18.90 3.32
CA LEU A 36 -17.94 -18.47 4.71
C LEU A 36 -19.29 -17.79 4.97
N ALA A 37 -19.73 -16.92 4.05
CA ALA A 37 -21.04 -16.29 4.13
C ALA A 37 -22.20 -17.30 4.01
N ARG A 38 -22.09 -18.30 3.13
CA ARG A 38 -23.09 -19.37 3.06
C ARG A 38 -23.15 -20.20 4.34
N ALA A 39 -21.98 -20.53 4.90
CA ALA A 39 -21.87 -21.31 6.12
C ALA A 39 -22.49 -20.57 7.32
N SER A 40 -22.30 -19.24 7.41
CA SER A 40 -22.89 -18.42 8.48
C SER A 40 -24.42 -18.28 8.38
N ILE A 41 -24.98 -18.35 7.17
CA ILE A 41 -26.45 -18.36 6.98
C ILE A 41 -27.05 -19.71 7.40
N ALA A 42 -26.30 -20.80 7.24
CA ALA A 42 -26.80 -22.14 7.53
C ALA A 42 -26.95 -22.40 9.04
N TRP A 43 -26.10 -21.82 9.90
CA TRP A 43 -26.04 -22.15 11.33
C TRP A 43 -25.72 -20.96 12.25
N VAL A 44 -26.42 -20.89 13.38
CA VAL A 44 -26.25 -19.81 14.38
C VAL A 44 -24.85 -19.80 14.98
N SER A 45 -24.28 -20.97 15.33
CA SER A 45 -22.92 -21.06 15.88
C SER A 45 -21.87 -20.57 14.89
N PHE A 46 -22.06 -20.88 13.60
CA PHE A 46 -21.15 -20.44 12.53
C PHE A 46 -21.25 -18.93 12.37
N ARG A 47 -22.48 -18.39 12.40
CA ARG A 47 -22.69 -16.94 12.36
C ARG A 47 -21.98 -16.22 13.50
N ARG A 48 -22.08 -16.73 14.73
CA ARG A 48 -21.40 -16.15 15.89
C ARG A 48 -19.90 -16.10 15.70
N LEU A 49 -19.29 -17.23 15.32
CA LEU A 49 -17.86 -17.31 15.00
C LEU A 49 -17.45 -16.36 13.88
N VAL A 50 -18.18 -16.35 12.76
CA VAL A 50 -17.85 -15.51 11.61
C VAL A 50 -17.98 -14.02 11.91
N THR A 51 -18.84 -13.63 12.85
CA THR A 51 -18.94 -12.23 13.29
C THR A 51 -17.91 -11.82 14.33
N ASP A 52 -17.16 -12.77 14.90
CA ASP A 52 -16.12 -12.49 15.89
C ASP A 52 -14.92 -11.77 15.24
N HIS A 53 -14.42 -10.73 15.90
CA HIS A 53 -13.32 -9.92 15.39
C HIS A 53 -12.01 -10.71 15.27
N ARG A 54 -11.72 -11.61 16.21
CA ARG A 54 -10.51 -12.44 16.18
C ARG A 54 -10.60 -13.44 15.04
N PHE A 55 -11.77 -14.06 14.83
CA PHE A 55 -12.00 -14.94 13.69
C PHE A 55 -11.77 -14.22 12.36
N LEU A 56 -12.41 -13.06 12.16
CA LEU A 56 -12.28 -12.28 10.91
C LEU A 56 -10.84 -11.85 10.65
N ARG A 57 -10.10 -11.45 11.69
CA ARG A 57 -8.68 -11.12 11.58
C ARG A 57 -7.87 -12.32 11.08
N ARG A 58 -8.06 -13.50 11.70
CA ARG A 58 -7.37 -14.73 11.28
C ARG A 58 -7.77 -15.17 9.87
N PHE A 59 -9.03 -15.02 9.50
CA PHE A 59 -9.52 -15.33 8.16
C PHE A 59 -8.83 -14.45 7.11
N ARG A 60 -8.78 -13.13 7.34
CA ARG A 60 -8.10 -12.16 6.45
C ARG A 60 -6.59 -12.39 6.39
N ALA A 61 -5.96 -12.78 7.50
CA ALA A 61 -4.53 -13.12 7.50
C ALA A 61 -4.21 -14.37 6.66
N ARG A 62 -5.16 -15.30 6.53
CA ARG A 62 -5.02 -16.52 5.70
C ARG A 62 -5.44 -16.30 4.25
N GLN A 63 -6.33 -15.34 3.99
CA GLN A 63 -6.94 -15.11 2.69
C GLN A 63 -6.42 -13.81 2.08
N PRO A 64 -5.64 -13.84 0.98
CA PRO A 64 -5.22 -12.62 0.32
C PRO A 64 -6.46 -11.81 -0.12
N PRO A 65 -6.47 -10.48 0.04
CA PRO A 65 -7.56 -9.65 -0.44
C PRO A 65 -7.82 -9.91 -1.94
N PRO A 66 -9.08 -10.04 -2.38
CA PRO A 66 -9.39 -10.32 -3.77
C PRO A 66 -8.92 -9.18 -4.66
N LEU A 67 -8.19 -9.50 -5.74
CA LEU A 67 -7.80 -8.53 -6.75
C LEU A 67 -9.04 -8.15 -7.58
N LEU A 68 -9.63 -7.00 -7.26
CA LEU A 68 -10.81 -6.50 -7.96
C LEU A 68 -10.48 -6.02 -9.37
N GLY A 69 -9.29 -5.49 -9.58
CA GLY A 69 -8.87 -4.97 -10.87
C GLY A 69 -7.59 -4.17 -10.79
N ILE A 70 -7.18 -3.63 -11.93
CA ILE A 70 -6.00 -2.77 -12.09
C ILE A 70 -6.50 -1.36 -12.37
N VAL A 71 -6.01 -0.40 -11.57
CA VAL A 71 -6.24 1.01 -11.86
C VAL A 71 -5.12 1.51 -12.76
N SER A 72 -5.50 1.90 -13.98
CA SER A 72 -4.59 2.53 -14.92
C SER A 72 -4.74 4.04 -14.88
N HIS A 73 -3.62 4.74 -14.86
CA HIS A 73 -3.58 6.19 -14.79
C HIS A 73 -3.13 6.75 -16.15
N GLN A 74 -4.09 7.20 -16.97
CA GLN A 74 -3.80 7.68 -18.32
C GLN A 74 -3.25 9.13 -18.35
N SER A 75 -3.55 9.98 -17.34
CA SER A 75 -2.86 11.25 -17.10
C SER A 75 -3.24 11.84 -15.72
N HIS A 76 -2.47 12.82 -15.21
CA HIS A 76 -2.73 13.57 -13.95
C HIS A 76 -4.06 14.33 -13.88
N ARG A 77 -4.83 14.34 -14.97
CA ARG A 77 -6.16 14.99 -15.06
C ARG A 77 -7.29 14.02 -15.44
N TYR A 78 -7.00 12.75 -15.71
CA TYR A 78 -8.04 11.80 -16.09
C TYR A 78 -8.36 10.86 -14.94
N LEU A 79 -9.66 10.54 -14.85
CA LEU A 79 -10.20 9.60 -13.88
C LEU A 79 -9.41 8.29 -13.94
N PRO A 80 -9.01 7.71 -12.80
CA PRO A 80 -8.42 6.38 -12.78
C PRO A 80 -9.36 5.39 -13.47
N LEU A 81 -8.89 4.74 -14.53
CA LEU A 81 -9.65 3.70 -15.23
C LEU A 81 -9.42 2.38 -14.50
N LEU A 82 -10.46 1.89 -13.84
CA LEU A 82 -10.45 0.57 -13.20
C LEU A 82 -10.78 -0.50 -14.24
N GLN A 83 -9.77 -1.31 -14.57
CA GLN A 83 -9.95 -2.52 -15.33
C GLN A 83 -10.22 -3.68 -14.37
N LEU A 84 -11.49 -4.06 -14.25
CA LEU A 84 -11.93 -5.14 -13.36
C LEU A 84 -11.38 -6.49 -13.79
N ALA A 85 -11.07 -7.35 -12.82
CA ALA A 85 -10.70 -8.74 -13.07
C ALA A 85 -11.84 -9.46 -13.80
N GLN A 86 -11.50 -10.13 -14.91
CA GLN A 86 -12.45 -10.87 -15.75
C GLN A 86 -12.21 -12.38 -15.65
N PRO A 87 -13.21 -13.22 -15.99
CA PRO A 87 -12.99 -14.66 -16.12
C PRO A 87 -11.82 -14.97 -17.07
N PRO A 88 -10.99 -16.00 -16.80
CA PRO A 88 -11.13 -17.01 -15.75
C PRO A 88 -10.49 -16.65 -14.40
N HIS A 89 -10.17 -15.38 -14.12
CA HIS A 89 -9.54 -14.99 -12.85
C HIS A 89 -10.44 -15.34 -11.64
N PRO A 90 -9.90 -15.91 -10.54
CA PRO A 90 -10.70 -16.33 -9.38
C PRO A 90 -11.53 -15.20 -8.74
N SER A 91 -11.03 -13.97 -8.78
CA SER A 91 -11.73 -12.80 -8.23
C SER A 91 -12.78 -12.18 -9.17
N ALA A 92 -13.01 -12.72 -10.37
CA ALA A 92 -13.92 -12.13 -11.36
C ALA A 92 -15.36 -11.95 -10.83
N ALA A 93 -15.87 -12.91 -10.06
CA ALA A 93 -17.20 -12.80 -9.45
C ALA A 93 -17.30 -11.70 -8.38
N ALA A 94 -16.21 -11.46 -7.63
CA ALA A 94 -16.15 -10.33 -6.69
C ALA A 94 -16.02 -9.00 -7.45
N ALA A 95 -15.17 -8.95 -8.47
CA ALA A 95 -14.95 -7.78 -9.32
C ALA A 95 -16.22 -7.34 -10.07
N SER A 96 -17.04 -8.27 -10.56
CA SER A 96 -18.26 -7.95 -11.31
C SER A 96 -19.30 -7.20 -10.48
N THR A 97 -19.30 -7.36 -9.15
CA THR A 97 -20.14 -6.56 -8.24
C THR A 97 -19.80 -5.06 -8.31
N PHE A 98 -18.61 -4.71 -8.79
CA PHE A 98 -18.11 -3.35 -8.95
C PHE A 98 -18.20 -2.81 -10.39
N ALA A 99 -18.79 -3.56 -11.33
CA ALA A 99 -18.90 -3.15 -12.74
C ALA A 99 -19.84 -1.95 -12.99
N GLY A 100 -20.68 -1.59 -12.01
CA GLY A 100 -21.56 -0.43 -12.10
C GLY A 100 -20.85 0.88 -11.76
N SER A 101 -21.16 1.95 -12.49
CA SER A 101 -20.62 3.32 -12.27
C SER A 101 -20.88 3.90 -10.88
N ARG A 102 -21.75 3.27 -10.07
CA ARG A 102 -22.05 3.67 -8.69
C ARG A 102 -21.38 2.81 -7.62
N ALA A 103 -20.81 1.66 -7.99
CA ALA A 103 -20.32 0.69 -7.01
C ALA A 103 -19.02 1.13 -6.34
N ALA A 104 -18.17 1.87 -7.05
CA ALA A 104 -16.96 2.47 -6.52
C ALA A 104 -16.66 3.78 -7.24
N ASP A 105 -16.17 4.77 -6.51
CA ASP A 105 -15.77 6.06 -7.06
C ASP A 105 -14.29 6.33 -6.82
N PHE A 106 -13.44 5.77 -7.67
CA PHE A 106 -12.00 5.97 -7.63
C PHE A 106 -11.57 7.39 -8.03
N SER A 107 -12.48 8.18 -8.62
CA SER A 107 -12.23 9.61 -8.85
C SER A 107 -12.40 10.47 -7.60
N CYS A 108 -12.98 9.88 -6.54
CA CYS A 108 -13.23 10.56 -5.28
C CYS A 108 -14.08 11.83 -5.45
N SER A 109 -15.05 11.81 -6.37
CA SER A 109 -15.94 12.94 -6.66
C SER A 109 -16.84 13.35 -5.49
N PHE A 110 -16.93 12.49 -4.47
CA PHE A 110 -17.59 12.77 -3.20
C PHE A 110 -16.81 13.69 -2.25
N LEU A 111 -15.55 14.02 -2.57
CA LEU A 111 -14.80 15.04 -1.83
C LEU A 111 -15.37 16.44 -2.09
N PRO A 112 -15.40 17.31 -1.06
CA PRO A 112 -15.71 18.72 -1.26
C PRO A 112 -14.74 19.36 -2.27
N SER A 113 -15.28 20.16 -3.18
CA SER A 113 -14.53 20.81 -4.26
C SER A 113 -13.69 19.81 -5.08
N ALA A 114 -14.30 18.69 -5.51
CA ALA A 114 -13.66 17.56 -6.19
C ALA A 114 -12.59 17.94 -7.24
N GLU A 115 -12.83 19.02 -8.01
CA GLU A 115 -11.94 19.51 -9.07
C GLU A 115 -10.55 19.95 -8.57
N ARG A 116 -10.39 20.28 -7.28
CA ARG A 116 -9.09 20.68 -6.69
C ARG A 116 -8.18 19.49 -6.42
N TRP A 117 -8.73 18.27 -6.38
CA TRP A 117 -8.03 17.10 -5.86
C TRP A 117 -7.38 16.31 -6.98
N HIS A 118 -6.10 16.01 -6.81
CA HIS A 118 -5.32 15.23 -7.76
C HIS A 118 -4.80 13.95 -7.11
N VAL A 119 -5.01 12.83 -7.79
CA VAL A 119 -4.51 11.52 -7.36
C VAL A 119 -2.98 11.53 -7.33
N ARG A 120 -2.42 11.01 -6.24
CA ARG A 120 -0.98 10.90 -6.00
C ARG A 120 -0.52 9.45 -5.92
N ASP A 121 -1.29 8.63 -5.23
CA ASP A 121 -0.95 7.22 -5.04
C ASP A 121 -2.20 6.38 -4.81
N LEU A 122 -2.11 5.08 -5.08
CA LEU A 122 -3.17 4.12 -4.82
C LEU A 122 -2.56 2.85 -4.24
N ARG A 123 -3.06 2.45 -3.07
CA ARG A 123 -2.56 1.27 -2.35
C ARG A 123 -3.66 0.65 -1.51
N ASP A 124 -3.74 -0.68 -1.51
CA ASP A 124 -4.63 -1.45 -0.63
C ASP A 124 -6.10 -0.98 -0.72
N GLY A 125 -6.55 -0.62 -1.92
CA GLY A 125 -7.91 -0.14 -2.19
C GLY A 125 -8.17 1.32 -1.80
N ARG A 126 -7.17 2.06 -1.31
CA ARG A 126 -7.28 3.48 -0.93
C ARG A 126 -6.61 4.38 -1.95
N VAL A 127 -7.12 5.60 -2.06
CA VAL A 127 -6.60 6.64 -2.97
C VAL A 127 -6.05 7.79 -2.12
N LEU A 128 -4.80 8.17 -2.36
CA LEU A 128 -4.20 9.38 -1.77
C LEU A 128 -4.29 10.53 -2.77
N LEU A 129 -4.77 11.68 -2.30
CA LEU A 129 -4.95 12.87 -3.11
C LEU A 129 -4.24 14.08 -2.50
N SER A 130 -3.78 14.98 -3.36
CA SER A 130 -3.30 16.31 -2.98
C SER A 130 -4.29 17.37 -3.46
N GLY A 131 -4.67 18.27 -2.55
CA GLY A 131 -5.49 19.43 -2.86
C GLY A 131 -4.64 20.57 -3.43
N VAL A 132 -5.11 21.19 -4.51
CA VAL A 132 -4.46 22.34 -5.14
C VAL A 132 -5.19 23.62 -4.73
N PRO A 133 -4.49 24.64 -4.22
CA PRO A 133 -5.11 25.93 -3.92
C PRO A 133 -5.85 26.52 -5.13
N GLU A 134 -6.96 27.18 -4.88
CA GLU A 134 -7.73 27.82 -5.95
C GLU A 134 -6.88 28.84 -6.72
N GLY A 135 -7.00 28.86 -8.05
CA GLY A 135 -6.20 29.74 -8.92
C GLY A 135 -4.76 29.29 -9.16
N SER A 136 -4.29 28.20 -8.53
CA SER A 136 -2.96 27.64 -8.77
C SER A 136 -2.98 26.45 -9.74
N LYS A 137 -1.90 26.25 -10.50
CA LYS A 137 -1.76 25.10 -11.40
C LYS A 137 -1.19 23.92 -10.62
N PHE A 138 -1.78 22.73 -10.79
CA PHE A 138 -1.23 21.52 -10.21
C PHE A 138 0.19 21.25 -10.72
N CYS A 139 1.13 21.11 -9.78
CA CYS A 139 2.45 20.57 -10.03
C CYS A 139 2.67 19.36 -9.12
N CYS A 140 2.98 18.22 -9.70
CA CYS A 140 3.17 16.97 -8.98
C CYS A 140 4.43 16.94 -8.10
N ARG A 141 5.21 18.02 -8.06
CA ARG A 141 6.43 18.15 -7.25
C ARG A 141 6.30 19.19 -6.15
N ASP A 142 5.22 19.94 -6.11
CA ASP A 142 5.03 20.98 -5.11
C ASP A 142 4.59 20.36 -3.79
N LEU A 143 4.97 21.00 -2.69
CA LEU A 143 4.52 20.62 -1.36
C LEU A 143 2.99 20.78 -1.29
N ALA A 144 2.29 19.66 -1.17
CA ALA A 144 0.85 19.67 -0.98
C ALA A 144 0.54 20.14 0.45
N ARG A 145 -0.27 21.19 0.58
CA ARG A 145 -0.77 21.67 1.87
C ARG A 145 -1.88 20.78 2.41
N ASP A 146 -2.75 20.34 1.50
CA ASP A 146 -3.89 19.49 1.82
C ASP A 146 -3.69 18.10 1.25
N LEU A 147 -3.84 17.10 2.12
CA LEU A 147 -3.81 15.70 1.75
C LEU A 147 -5.09 15.02 2.21
N ALA A 148 -5.60 14.12 1.38
CA ALA A 148 -6.77 13.32 1.69
C ALA A 148 -6.50 11.85 1.35
N VAL A 149 -6.93 10.95 2.22
CA VAL A 149 -7.00 9.51 1.92
C VAL A 149 -8.46 9.12 1.78
N CYS A 150 -8.80 8.57 0.63
CA CYS A 150 -10.14 8.16 0.26
C CYS A 150 -10.25 6.64 0.22
N ASP A 151 -11.40 6.16 0.69
CA ASP A 151 -11.93 4.85 0.41
C ASP A 151 -13.00 4.99 -0.69
N PRO A 152 -12.67 4.64 -1.94
CA PRO A 152 -13.55 4.78 -3.08
C PRO A 152 -14.73 3.79 -3.07
N LEU A 153 -14.62 2.68 -2.32
CA LEU A 153 -15.69 1.68 -2.22
C LEU A 153 -16.80 2.17 -1.29
N TYR A 154 -16.41 2.71 -0.13
CA TYR A 154 -17.37 3.21 0.86
C TYR A 154 -17.67 4.70 0.75
N ARG A 155 -17.05 5.40 -0.21
CA ARG A 155 -17.15 6.85 -0.43
C ARG A 155 -16.83 7.64 0.84
N ARG A 156 -15.81 7.16 1.56
CA ARG A 156 -15.33 7.79 2.79
C ARG A 156 -14.00 8.47 2.50
N TYR A 157 -13.72 9.53 3.23
CA TYR A 157 -12.42 10.17 3.16
C TYR A 157 -11.98 10.57 4.56
N THR A 158 -10.67 10.73 4.70
CA THR A 158 -10.02 11.33 5.86
C THR A 158 -9.15 12.45 5.34
N LEU A 159 -9.45 13.68 5.75
CA LEU A 159 -8.53 14.81 5.55
C LEU A 159 -7.41 14.66 6.58
N LEU A 160 -6.18 14.74 6.11
CA LEU A 160 -5.03 14.72 6.98
C LEU A 160 -4.87 16.11 7.62
N PRO A 161 -4.39 16.20 8.87
CA PRO A 161 -4.02 17.48 9.44
C PRO A 161 -2.94 18.12 8.56
N ALA A 162 -2.91 19.45 8.53
CA ALA A 162 -1.83 20.16 7.84
C ALA A 162 -0.47 19.71 8.39
N ILE A 163 0.51 19.61 7.51
CA ILE A 163 1.90 19.38 7.93
C ILE A 163 2.32 20.61 8.76
N PRO A 164 2.72 20.44 10.03
CA PRO A 164 3.16 21.53 10.89
C PRO A 164 4.28 22.36 10.25
N ASP A 165 4.27 23.69 10.45
CA ASP A 165 5.20 24.60 9.77
C ASP A 165 6.67 24.30 10.09
N ASP A 166 6.98 23.83 11.29
CA ASP A 166 8.32 23.39 11.70
C ASP A 166 8.79 22.17 10.90
N LEU A 167 7.92 21.19 10.67
CA LEU A 167 8.21 20.03 9.82
C LEU A 167 8.24 20.41 8.33
N ALA A 168 7.35 21.30 7.91
CA ALA A 168 7.32 21.82 6.55
C ALA A 168 8.61 22.61 6.25
N ALA A 169 9.17 23.35 7.21
CA ALA A 169 10.43 24.06 7.06
C ALA A 169 11.63 23.13 6.80
N LEU A 170 11.59 21.89 7.29
CA LEU A 170 12.59 20.87 6.95
C LEU A 170 12.54 20.52 5.46
N ALA A 171 11.36 20.56 4.86
CA ALA A 171 11.14 20.31 3.43
C ALA A 171 11.30 21.56 2.57
N GLN A 172 10.97 22.77 3.06
CA GLN A 172 10.87 24.00 2.27
C GLN A 172 12.20 24.74 1.98
N GLN A 173 13.36 24.17 2.31
CA GLN A 173 14.63 24.80 1.93
C GLN A 173 14.63 25.04 0.42
N SER A 174 14.97 26.26 0.00
CA SER A 174 14.72 26.93 -1.30
C SER A 174 15.23 26.25 -2.59
N ASP A 175 15.53 24.97 -2.48
CA ASP A 175 16.22 24.04 -3.38
C ASP A 175 15.39 22.75 -3.58
N MET A 176 14.10 22.78 -3.28
CA MET A 176 13.20 21.64 -3.43
C MET A 176 13.07 21.22 -4.89
N GLY A 177 13.61 20.03 -5.18
CA GLY A 177 13.52 19.47 -6.52
C GLY A 177 12.45 18.38 -6.69
N HIS A 178 11.86 17.88 -5.60
CA HIS A 178 10.83 16.81 -5.65
C HIS A 178 10.06 16.65 -4.32
N PHE A 179 8.72 16.60 -4.40
CA PHE A 179 7.83 16.18 -3.31
C PHE A 179 6.91 15.05 -3.77
N GLU A 180 6.90 13.93 -3.05
CA GLU A 180 6.16 12.73 -3.39
C GLU A 180 5.44 12.15 -2.16
N PRO A 181 4.13 12.40 -2.01
CA PRO A 181 3.28 11.76 -1.02
C PRO A 181 2.78 10.41 -1.55
N PHE A 182 2.79 9.40 -0.69
CA PHE A 182 2.37 8.05 -1.01
C PHE A 182 1.85 7.26 0.19
N LEU A 183 1.08 6.22 -0.09
CA LEU A 183 0.55 5.31 0.91
C LEU A 183 1.59 4.25 1.26
N ALA A 184 1.72 3.98 2.55
CA ALA A 184 2.58 2.94 3.09
C ALA A 184 1.75 1.91 3.86
N PRO A 185 2.25 0.66 3.99
CA PRO A 185 1.66 -0.30 4.90
C PRO A 185 1.49 0.31 6.31
N PRO A 186 0.41 -0.05 7.02
CA PRO A 186 0.26 0.33 8.42
C PRO A 186 1.42 -0.22 9.27
N ALA A 187 1.63 0.35 10.45
CA ALA A 187 2.57 -0.23 11.41
C ALA A 187 2.11 -1.64 11.78
N ALA A 188 3.04 -2.53 12.13
CA ALA A 188 2.69 -3.85 12.66
C ALA A 188 1.83 -3.77 13.95
N GLU A 189 1.87 -2.62 14.62
CA GLU A 189 1.14 -2.32 15.86
C GLU A 189 -0.24 -1.70 15.60
N ASP A 190 -0.53 -1.26 14.37
CA ASP A 190 -1.79 -0.60 14.04
C ASP A 190 -2.91 -1.64 13.80
N GLU A 191 -4.16 -1.30 14.16
CA GLU A 191 -5.30 -2.19 13.89
C GLU A 191 -5.45 -2.47 12.40
N GLU A 192 -5.42 -3.77 12.06
CA GLU A 192 -5.49 -4.27 10.69
C GLU A 192 -6.83 -3.91 10.02
N GLY A 193 -6.75 -3.15 8.93
CA GLY A 193 -7.85 -2.91 7.98
C GLY A 193 -8.49 -1.53 8.05
N ILE A 194 -8.34 -0.79 9.15
CA ILE A 194 -8.86 0.58 9.28
C ILE A 194 -7.73 1.60 9.18
N SER A 195 -6.56 1.25 9.71
CA SER A 195 -5.38 2.10 9.71
C SER A 195 -4.76 2.25 8.31
N PHE A 196 -4.13 3.40 8.08
CA PHE A 196 -3.29 3.67 6.93
C PHE A 196 -2.12 4.55 7.36
N ARG A 197 -1.06 4.53 6.55
CA ARG A 197 0.09 5.39 6.71
C ARG A 197 0.30 6.19 5.42
N VAL A 198 0.59 7.47 5.57
CA VAL A 198 1.02 8.35 4.48
C VAL A 198 2.46 8.77 4.74
N ILE A 199 3.31 8.62 3.74
CA ILE A 199 4.69 9.09 3.74
C ILE A 199 4.81 10.15 2.66
N CYS A 200 5.34 11.31 3.02
CA CYS A 200 5.72 12.35 2.07
C CYS A 200 7.24 12.44 2.00
N LEU A 201 7.80 12.04 0.86
CA LEU A 201 9.21 12.16 0.58
C LEU A 201 9.48 13.52 -0.06
N ALA A 202 10.16 14.39 0.67
CA ALA A 202 10.69 15.64 0.17
C ALA A 202 12.19 15.52 -0.08
N ARG A 203 12.63 15.94 -1.26
CA ARG A 203 14.05 15.98 -1.63
C ARG A 203 14.54 17.41 -1.65
N CYS A 204 15.51 17.68 -0.79
CA CYS A 204 16.32 18.89 -0.80
C CYS A 204 17.71 18.58 -1.40
N THR A 205 18.49 19.62 -1.70
CA THR A 205 19.87 19.46 -2.22
C THR A 205 20.73 18.58 -1.31
N ALA A 206 20.73 18.83 0.00
CA ALA A 206 21.62 18.16 0.95
C ALA A 206 20.97 17.00 1.73
N ARG A 207 19.64 16.89 1.75
CA ARG A 207 18.91 15.96 2.62
C ARG A 207 17.67 15.37 1.96
N LEU A 208 17.27 14.18 2.40
CA LEU A 208 15.92 13.65 2.21
C LEU A 208 15.13 13.83 3.49
N VAL A 209 13.87 14.19 3.37
CA VAL A 209 12.94 14.33 4.49
C VAL A 209 11.74 13.44 4.24
N LEU A 210 11.44 12.57 5.20
CA LEU A 210 10.24 11.76 5.25
C LEU A 210 9.30 12.36 6.28
N LEU A 211 8.16 12.86 5.83
CA LEU A 211 7.07 13.26 6.70
C LEU A 211 6.07 12.12 6.76
N ILE A 212 5.79 11.61 7.96
CA ILE A 212 5.04 10.38 8.15
C ILE A 212 3.81 10.69 8.99
N PHE A 213 2.65 10.28 8.49
CA PHE A 213 1.38 10.31 9.20
C PHE A 213 0.84 8.89 9.31
N SER A 214 0.44 8.48 10.51
CA SER A 214 -0.21 7.19 10.78
C SER A 214 -1.60 7.46 11.35
N SER A 215 -2.63 6.82 10.79
CA SER A 215 -4.01 7.01 11.26
C SER A 215 -4.37 6.13 12.47
N GLY A 216 -3.52 5.15 12.83
CA GLY A 216 -3.73 4.22 13.95
C GLY A 216 -3.28 4.77 15.31
N SER A 217 -2.37 5.75 15.34
CA SER A 217 -1.99 6.43 16.58
C SER A 217 -3.08 7.44 16.96
N GLY A 218 -3.63 7.34 18.17
CA GLY A 218 -4.77 8.13 18.64
C GLY A 218 -4.65 9.66 18.51
N ASP A 219 -3.43 10.18 18.32
CA ASP A 219 -3.18 11.62 18.20
C ASP A 219 -2.99 12.11 16.75
N GLY A 220 -2.93 11.21 15.76
CA GLY A 220 -2.84 11.57 14.33
C GLY A 220 -1.76 12.63 14.02
N GLN A 221 -0.57 12.50 14.60
CA GLN A 221 0.48 13.51 14.45
C GLN A 221 1.43 13.19 13.31
N TRP A 222 1.88 14.24 12.63
CA TRP A 222 3.00 14.15 11.70
C TRP A 222 4.31 13.99 12.46
N ARG A 223 5.21 13.16 11.94
CA ARG A 223 6.60 13.07 12.38
C ARG A 223 7.55 13.17 11.20
N ALA A 224 8.76 13.65 11.44
CA ALA A 224 9.79 13.73 10.41
C ALA A 224 10.95 12.76 10.70
N VAL A 225 11.47 12.15 9.64
CA VAL A 225 12.76 11.45 9.62
C VAL A 225 13.61 12.08 8.53
N THR A 226 14.84 12.45 8.86
CA THR A 226 15.76 13.12 7.92
C THR A 226 16.96 12.24 7.64
N LEU A 227 17.37 12.20 6.37
CA LEU A 227 18.63 11.65 5.95
C LEU A 227 19.51 12.77 5.38
N ASP A 228 20.48 13.19 6.16
CA ASP A 228 21.47 14.17 5.72
C ASP A 228 22.51 13.52 4.81
N ASN A 229 23.08 14.32 3.90
CA ASN A 229 24.10 13.89 2.94
C ASN A 229 23.70 12.63 2.15
N TRP A 230 22.43 12.54 1.73
CA TRP A 230 21.90 11.38 1.01
C TRP A 230 22.66 11.07 -0.29
N VAL A 231 23.33 12.05 -0.87
CA VAL A 231 24.18 11.90 -2.06
C VAL A 231 25.31 10.89 -1.81
N SER A 232 25.77 10.72 -0.57
CA SER A 232 26.75 9.70 -0.20
C SER A 232 26.26 8.27 -0.47
N LEU A 233 24.96 8.00 -0.34
CA LEU A 233 24.35 6.71 -0.72
C LEU A 233 24.53 6.41 -2.22
N LEU A 234 24.56 7.45 -3.05
CA LEU A 234 24.76 7.34 -4.49
C LEU A 234 26.25 7.25 -4.87
N ALA A 235 27.14 7.93 -4.15
CA ALA A 235 28.54 8.05 -4.53
C ALA A 235 29.34 6.74 -4.39
N GLY A 236 28.98 5.86 -3.45
CA GLY A 236 29.84 4.74 -3.04
C GLY A 236 31.07 5.25 -2.28
N LEU A 237 31.57 4.46 -1.33
CA LEU A 237 32.59 4.89 -0.35
C LEU A 237 33.94 5.31 -1.00
N ASP A 238 34.19 4.98 -2.26
CA ASP A 238 35.54 4.95 -2.84
C ASP A 238 35.91 6.09 -3.79
N ASN A 239 35.11 7.17 -3.94
CA ASN A 239 35.63 8.36 -4.65
C ASN A 239 34.76 9.62 -4.46
N PRO A 240 35.30 10.73 -3.91
CA PRO A 240 34.67 12.02 -3.97
C PRO A 240 34.99 12.70 -5.32
N ALA A 241 33.93 12.96 -6.11
CA ALA A 241 33.86 13.86 -7.28
C ALA A 241 34.05 13.23 -8.70
N PRO A 242 33.48 13.82 -9.79
CA PRO A 242 32.84 15.13 -9.87
C PRO A 242 31.36 15.08 -9.46
N VAL A 243 31.01 16.06 -8.63
CA VAL A 243 29.67 16.61 -8.37
C VAL A 243 28.60 16.01 -9.28
N ILE A 244 27.87 14.99 -8.79
CA ILE A 244 26.49 14.81 -9.24
C ILE A 244 25.86 16.15 -8.92
N LYS A 245 25.63 17.00 -9.94
CA LYS A 245 24.84 18.21 -9.73
C LYS A 245 23.49 17.70 -9.23
N PRO A 246 23.10 17.90 -7.96
CA PRO A 246 21.84 17.37 -7.42
C PRO A 246 20.61 17.89 -8.19
N GLU A 247 20.86 18.96 -8.95
CA GLU A 247 20.01 19.71 -9.86
C GLU A 247 19.80 19.00 -11.21
N SER A 248 20.76 18.19 -11.69
CA SER A 248 20.68 17.53 -13.01
C SER A 248 20.13 16.09 -12.95
N SER A 249 20.15 15.45 -11.79
CA SER A 249 19.51 14.14 -11.58
C SER A 249 18.05 14.32 -11.18
N LEU A 250 17.13 14.15 -12.14
CA LEU A 250 15.70 14.06 -11.84
C LEU A 250 15.46 12.86 -10.90
N TRP A 251 14.69 13.08 -9.83
CA TRP A 251 14.25 11.98 -8.97
C TRP A 251 13.50 10.94 -9.81
N PRO A 252 13.68 9.63 -9.55
CA PRO A 252 13.02 8.59 -10.32
C PRO A 252 11.51 8.77 -10.28
N ARG A 253 10.86 8.68 -11.45
CA ARG A 253 9.40 8.85 -11.57
C ARG A 253 8.61 7.63 -11.10
N MET A 254 9.29 6.49 -10.93
CA MET A 254 8.68 5.22 -10.55
C MET A 254 9.23 4.78 -9.19
N ARG A 255 8.31 4.52 -8.26
CA ARG A 255 8.55 3.88 -6.98
C ARG A 255 8.00 2.47 -7.05
N HIS A 256 8.77 1.51 -6.55
CA HIS A 256 8.33 0.11 -6.39
C HIS A 256 8.17 -0.20 -4.91
N TYR A 257 7.35 -1.20 -4.59
CA TYR A 257 7.24 -1.74 -3.24
C TYR A 257 7.39 -3.26 -3.29
N ALA A 258 8.30 -3.81 -2.50
CA ALA A 258 8.52 -5.24 -2.40
C ALA A 258 9.20 -5.58 -1.06
N HIS A 259 8.76 -6.66 -0.40
CA HIS A 259 9.32 -7.18 0.87
C HIS A 259 9.48 -6.12 1.97
N GLY A 260 8.55 -5.17 2.07
CA GLY A 260 8.63 -4.11 3.09
C GLY A 260 9.51 -2.93 2.72
N TYR A 261 10.05 -2.87 1.51
CA TYR A 261 10.88 -1.77 1.03
C TYR A 261 10.17 -0.96 -0.05
N PHE A 262 10.27 0.37 0.04
CA PHE A 262 10.07 1.24 -1.11
C PHE A 262 11.39 1.42 -1.86
N CYS A 263 11.36 1.26 -3.18
CA CYS A 263 12.55 1.22 -4.00
C CYS A 263 12.49 2.25 -5.14
N TRP A 264 13.56 3.05 -5.29
CA TRP A 264 13.73 4.02 -6.36
C TRP A 264 15.05 3.75 -7.10
N ALA A 265 14.98 3.56 -8.42
CA ALA A 265 16.15 3.28 -9.24
C ALA A 265 16.74 4.58 -9.81
N PHE A 266 17.98 4.89 -9.43
CA PHE A 266 18.77 6.03 -9.84
C PHE A 266 19.82 5.63 -10.89
N TYR A 267 20.00 6.50 -11.88
CA TYR A 267 20.91 6.29 -13.01
C TYR A 267 21.86 7.47 -13.21
N PRO A 268 22.61 7.92 -12.18
CA PRO A 268 23.63 8.94 -12.37
C PRO A 268 24.73 8.36 -13.29
N ALA A 269 25.29 9.21 -14.15
CA ALA A 269 26.24 8.85 -15.22
C ALA A 269 27.31 7.83 -14.78
N ASN A 270 27.00 6.54 -14.95
CA ASN A 270 27.80 5.33 -14.69
C ASN A 270 27.74 4.68 -13.28
N LYS A 271 26.88 5.14 -12.37
CA LYS A 271 26.69 4.50 -11.04
C LYS A 271 25.22 4.23 -10.76
N ASN A 272 24.65 3.24 -11.43
CA ASN A 272 23.25 2.89 -11.23
C ASN A 272 23.04 2.36 -9.81
N LYS A 273 22.07 2.93 -9.09
CA LYS A 273 21.82 2.67 -7.68
C LYS A 273 20.35 2.44 -7.45
N LEU A 274 20.00 1.48 -6.61
CA LEU A 274 18.66 1.32 -6.09
C LEU A 274 18.66 1.83 -4.67
N ILE A 275 17.97 2.95 -4.41
CA ILE A 275 17.73 3.42 -3.05
C ILE A 275 16.51 2.66 -2.52
N MET A 276 16.64 2.15 -1.32
CA MET A 276 15.61 1.37 -0.63
C MET A 276 15.28 2.04 0.70
N LEU A 277 14.00 2.22 0.99
CA LEU A 277 13.48 2.68 2.28
C LEU A 277 12.79 1.51 2.99
N ASP A 278 13.29 1.12 4.14
CA ASP A 278 12.64 0.14 5.01
C ASP A 278 11.39 0.77 5.65
N THR A 279 10.22 0.17 5.44
CA THR A 279 8.95 0.70 5.98
C THR A 279 8.73 0.44 7.48
N ARG A 280 9.57 -0.37 8.10
CA ARG A 280 9.55 -0.62 9.56
C ARG A 280 10.47 0.35 10.27
N SER A 281 11.74 0.42 9.87
CA SER A 281 12.72 1.28 10.54
C SER A 281 12.72 2.72 10.04
N MET A 282 12.20 2.97 8.82
CA MET A 282 12.30 4.24 8.11
C MET A 282 13.73 4.64 7.71
N ASP A 283 14.62 3.66 7.63
CA ASP A 283 16.01 3.87 7.20
C ASP A 283 16.16 3.69 5.69
N PHE A 284 17.07 4.48 5.13
CA PHE A 284 17.49 4.35 3.75
C PHE A 284 18.73 3.48 3.63
N SER A 285 18.77 2.70 2.56
CA SER A 285 19.94 1.96 2.11
C SER A 285 20.08 2.08 0.60
N ALA A 286 21.23 1.71 0.05
CA ALA A 286 21.44 1.71 -1.39
C ALA A 286 22.23 0.48 -1.85
N VAL A 287 21.79 -0.12 -2.95
CA VAL A 287 22.49 -1.22 -3.60
C VAL A 287 22.88 -0.83 -5.03
N ASN A 288 23.97 -1.41 -5.53
CA ASN A 288 24.40 -1.20 -6.91
C ASN A 288 23.47 -1.96 -7.86
N LEU A 289 23.01 -1.28 -8.91
CA LEU A 289 22.30 -1.91 -10.01
C LEU A 289 23.29 -2.36 -11.09
N PRO A 290 22.99 -3.45 -11.83
CA PRO A 290 23.82 -3.87 -12.95
C PRO A 290 24.03 -2.75 -13.97
N PRO A 291 25.21 -2.69 -14.62
CA PRO A 291 25.49 -1.72 -15.67
C PRO A 291 24.52 -1.87 -16.85
N ARG A 292 24.23 -0.77 -17.56
CA ARG A 292 23.27 -0.67 -18.68
C ARG A 292 21.78 -0.74 -18.32
N THR A 293 21.42 -0.79 -17.04
CA THR A 293 20.04 -0.56 -16.62
C THR A 293 19.61 0.87 -16.99
N ARG A 294 18.43 1.05 -17.59
CA ARG A 294 17.82 2.35 -17.92
C ARG A 294 16.50 2.51 -17.16
N ASN A 295 16.16 3.76 -16.81
CA ASN A 295 15.01 4.12 -15.98
C ASN A 295 13.66 3.58 -16.45
N THR A 296 13.46 3.41 -17.75
CA THR A 296 12.15 3.04 -18.32
C THR A 296 11.88 1.54 -18.35
N GLN A 297 12.74 0.70 -17.76
CA GLN A 297 12.71 -0.75 -18.00
C GLN A 297 12.87 -1.61 -16.74
N VAL A 298 12.94 -1.04 -15.53
CA VAL A 298 13.18 -1.82 -14.31
C VAL A 298 11.90 -1.99 -13.50
N ALA A 299 11.54 -3.24 -13.21
CA ALA A 299 10.53 -3.61 -12.22
C ALA A 299 11.20 -4.32 -11.04
N ILE A 300 10.94 -3.85 -9.82
CA ILE A 300 11.35 -4.52 -8.58
C ILE A 300 10.15 -5.28 -8.03
N LEU A 301 10.34 -6.56 -7.75
CA LEU A 301 9.29 -7.49 -7.36
C LEU A 301 9.77 -8.37 -6.20
N GLU A 302 8.83 -9.02 -5.53
CA GLU A 302 9.12 -10.05 -4.54
C GLU A 302 9.53 -11.34 -5.25
N ALA A 303 10.77 -11.78 -5.03
CA ALA A 303 11.23 -13.11 -5.41
C ALA A 303 11.03 -14.09 -4.25
N GLY A 304 11.14 -15.39 -4.56
CA GLY A 304 11.07 -16.45 -3.55
C GLY A 304 12.10 -16.28 -2.44
N GLU A 305 11.83 -16.91 -1.30
CA GLU A 305 12.74 -16.94 -0.13
C GLU A 305 13.03 -15.55 0.48
N GLY A 306 12.10 -14.60 0.36
CA GLY A 306 12.23 -13.27 0.97
C GLY A 306 13.23 -12.35 0.26
N ARG A 307 13.57 -12.65 -1.01
CA ARG A 307 14.54 -11.87 -1.78
C ARG A 307 13.84 -10.88 -2.71
N LEU A 308 14.52 -9.77 -3.02
CA LEU A 308 14.07 -8.86 -4.07
C LEU A 308 14.51 -9.38 -5.44
N GLY A 309 13.56 -9.45 -6.37
CA GLY A 309 13.80 -9.71 -7.79
C GLY A 309 13.83 -8.39 -8.57
N MET A 310 14.67 -8.32 -9.59
CA MET A 310 14.70 -7.22 -10.54
C MET A 310 14.51 -7.77 -11.95
N PHE A 311 13.51 -7.26 -12.67
CA PHE A 311 13.31 -7.53 -14.09
C PHE A 311 13.66 -6.32 -14.93
N ILE A 312 14.34 -6.57 -16.04
CA ILE A 312 14.64 -5.57 -17.06
C ILE A 312 13.81 -5.91 -18.29
N MET A 313 12.86 -5.04 -18.65
CA MET A 313 12.07 -5.22 -19.87
C MET A 313 12.90 -4.81 -21.08
N SER A 314 13.30 -5.76 -21.93
CA SER A 314 13.82 -5.44 -23.26
C SER A 314 12.66 -5.12 -24.19
N ILE A 315 12.69 -3.96 -24.83
CA ILE A 315 11.79 -3.61 -25.94
C ILE A 315 12.59 -3.75 -27.23
#